data_AF-A0A940CTZ9-F1
#
_entry.id   AF-A0A940CTZ9-F1
#
_cell.length_a   1.000
_cell.length_b   1.000
_cell.length_c   1.000
_cell.angle_alpha   90.00
_cell.angle_beta   90.00
_cell.angle_gamma   90.00
#
_symmetry.space_group_name_H-M   'P 1'
#
loop_
_entity.id
_entity.type
_entity.pdbx_description
1 polymer ?
#
loop_
_entity_poly.entity_id
_entity_poly.type
_entity_poly.pdbx_seq_one_letter_code
_entity_poly.pdbx_strand_id
1 'polypeptide(L)'
;MKKLFIAFLMLFVISAFSFPFFAGLEAINVPPKTLTATPSLLTVNARLDLGMFYFSLPLAEVYEDGSSYFNNDFGTDFILSHLNVGISLKPKIPMIPLYARLGADLPLFDLLTNQTFSTVDLKVGVGFKFLFLALEGGLVARFEKLNDGTMSMDFGNLFYFAAGAAF
;
A
#
# COMPACT_ATOMS: atom_id res chain seq x y z
N MET A 1 11.68 5.08 -25.35
CA MET A 1 11.07 5.40 -24.03
C MET A 1 9.58 5.78 -24.14
N LYS A 2 9.19 6.88 -24.83
CA LYS A 2 7.76 7.28 -24.96
C LYS A 2 6.80 6.18 -25.47
N LYS A 3 7.20 5.40 -26.48
CA LYS A 3 6.36 4.31 -27.03
C LYS A 3 6.18 3.13 -26.06
N LEU A 4 7.19 2.86 -25.22
CA LEU A 4 7.12 1.81 -24.20
C LEU A 4 6.20 2.25 -23.05
N PHE A 5 6.29 3.51 -22.65
CA PHE A 5 5.40 4.13 -21.66
C PHE A 5 3.94 4.12 -22.11
N ILE A 6 3.67 4.46 -23.37
CA ILE A 6 2.31 4.42 -23.94
C ILE A 6 1.77 2.98 -24.04
N ALA A 7 2.62 2.01 -24.40
CA ALA A 7 2.22 0.60 -24.42
C ALA A 7 1.94 0.07 -23.01
N PHE A 8 2.76 0.45 -22.01
CA PHE A 8 2.50 0.15 -20.61
C PHE A 8 1.21 0.80 -20.11
N LEU A 9 0.96 2.07 -20.49
CA LEU A 9 -0.27 2.78 -20.15
C LEU A 9 -1.50 2.14 -20.79
N MET A 10 -1.42 1.69 -22.04
CA MET A 10 -2.52 0.98 -22.70
C MET A 10 -2.76 -0.40 -22.09
N LEU A 11 -1.72 -1.18 -21.81
CA LEU A 11 -1.84 -2.45 -21.10
C LEU A 11 -2.42 -2.26 -19.69
N PHE A 12 -2.00 -1.19 -19.01
CA PHE A 12 -2.55 -0.77 -17.73
C PHE A 12 -4.04 -0.46 -17.84
N VAL A 13 -4.45 0.37 -18.79
CA VAL A 13 -5.87 0.71 -19.02
C VAL A 13 -6.69 -0.55 -19.33
N ILE A 14 -6.22 -1.43 -20.22
CA ILE A 14 -6.92 -2.67 -20.58
C ILE A 14 -7.04 -3.61 -19.37
N SER A 15 -5.98 -3.72 -18.56
CA SER A 15 -6.01 -4.51 -17.32
C SER A 15 -6.93 -3.91 -16.26
N ALA A 16 -7.00 -2.58 -16.16
CA ALA A 16 -7.86 -1.87 -15.22
C ALA A 16 -9.36 -2.05 -15.52
N PHE A 17 -9.73 -2.32 -16.78
CA PHE A 17 -11.12 -2.64 -17.16
C PHE A 17 -11.49 -4.13 -17.03
N SER A 18 -10.52 -5.02 -16.82
CA SER A 18 -10.72 -6.47 -16.82
C SER A 18 -10.63 -7.12 -15.43
N PHE A 19 -10.13 -6.38 -14.43
CA PHE A 19 -9.90 -6.85 -13.06
C PHE A 19 -10.46 -5.86 -12.05
N PRO A 20 -10.86 -6.29 -10.83
CA PRO A 20 -11.23 -5.37 -9.78
C PRO A 20 -10.06 -4.41 -9.51
N PHE A 21 -10.30 -3.13 -9.76
CA PHE A 21 -9.30 -2.08 -9.69
C PHE A 21 -9.62 -1.15 -8.53
N PHE A 22 -8.59 -0.67 -7.83
CA PHE A 22 -8.71 0.45 -6.87
C PHE A 22 -7.58 1.44 -7.12
N ALA A 23 -7.86 2.73 -7.17
CA ALA A 23 -6.86 3.78 -7.14
C ALA A 23 -7.27 4.87 -6.17
N GLY A 24 -6.40 5.21 -5.22
CA GLY A 24 -6.74 6.15 -4.17
C GLY A 24 -5.58 6.46 -3.25
N LEU A 25 -5.93 6.97 -2.09
CA LEU A 25 -4.99 7.25 -1.01
C LEU A 25 -5.18 6.25 0.12
N GLU A 26 -4.09 5.78 0.71
CA GLU A 26 -4.05 4.95 1.91
C GLU A 26 -3.26 5.68 3.00
N ALA A 27 -3.95 6.08 4.05
CA ALA A 27 -3.35 6.57 5.28
C ALA A 27 -3.06 5.38 6.20
N ILE A 28 -1.83 5.25 6.69
CA ILE A 28 -1.39 4.16 7.56
C ILE A 28 -0.51 4.74 8.67
N ASN A 29 -0.72 4.30 9.91
CA ASN A 29 0.10 4.75 11.05
C ASN A 29 1.34 3.87 11.27
N VAL A 30 1.72 3.14 10.22
CA VAL A 30 2.93 2.32 10.15
C VAL A 30 3.71 2.75 8.92
N PRO A 31 4.77 3.55 9.07
CA PRO A 31 5.58 3.93 7.92
C PRO A 31 6.30 2.68 7.38
N PRO A 32 6.14 2.32 6.09
CA PRO A 32 6.90 1.22 5.50
C PRO A 32 8.34 1.64 5.20
N LYS A 33 8.57 2.92 4.87
CA LYS A 33 9.86 3.61 4.73
C LYS A 33 9.61 5.10 4.93
N THR A 34 10.27 5.72 5.91
CA THR A 34 10.06 7.14 6.17
C THR A 34 10.69 7.98 5.05
N LEU A 35 9.97 8.98 4.55
CA LEU A 35 10.46 9.97 3.58
C LEU A 35 11.59 10.81 4.18
N THR A 36 11.54 11.02 5.50
CA THR A 36 12.36 12.02 6.20
C THR A 36 13.26 11.44 7.29
N ALA A 37 13.44 10.12 7.35
CA ALA A 37 14.15 9.40 8.42
C ALA A 37 13.59 9.61 9.85
N THR A 38 12.55 10.44 9.99
CA THR A 38 11.90 10.78 11.26
C THR A 38 10.63 9.94 11.39
N PRO A 39 10.34 9.32 12.55
CA PRO A 39 9.11 8.56 12.73
C PRO A 39 7.88 9.45 12.52
N SER A 40 7.05 9.11 11.54
CA SER A 40 5.78 9.79 11.29
C SER A 40 4.64 9.12 12.06
N LEU A 41 3.68 9.92 12.56
CA LEU A 41 2.43 9.42 13.12
C LEU A 41 1.57 8.73 12.06
N LEU A 42 1.55 9.31 10.85
CA LEU A 42 0.74 8.82 9.73
C LEU A 42 1.50 9.02 8.42
N THR A 43 1.55 7.99 7.60
CA THR A 43 2.03 8.08 6.21
C THR A 43 0.83 8.03 5.28
N VAL A 44 0.75 8.96 4.34
CA VAL A 44 -0.23 8.97 3.26
C VAL A 44 0.42 8.42 2.00
N ASN A 45 -0.10 7.32 1.49
CA ASN A 45 0.39 6.66 0.29
C ASN A 45 -0.60 6.82 -0.86
N ALA A 46 -0.09 6.96 -2.08
CA ALA A 46 -0.82 6.62 -3.29
C ALA A 46 -0.90 5.10 -3.37
N ARG A 47 -2.12 4.55 -3.46
CA ARG A 47 -2.35 3.11 -3.57
C ARG A 47 -3.09 2.77 -4.84
N LEU A 48 -2.66 1.68 -5.46
CA LEU A 48 -3.19 1.15 -6.69
C LEU A 48 -3.32 -0.37 -6.61
N ASP A 49 -4.52 -0.90 -6.74
CA ASP A 49 -4.77 -2.34 -6.76
C ASP A 49 -5.13 -2.79 -8.17
N LEU A 50 -4.40 -3.80 -8.65
CA LEU A 50 -4.53 -4.44 -9.95
C LEU A 50 -4.82 -5.94 -9.75
N GLY A 51 -6.09 -6.28 -9.61
CA GLY A 51 -6.50 -7.65 -9.32
C GLY A 51 -5.99 -8.11 -7.95
N MET A 52 -5.05 -9.06 -7.95
CA MET A 52 -4.43 -9.58 -6.73
C MET A 52 -3.23 -8.77 -6.26
N PHE A 53 -2.63 -7.93 -7.10
CA PHE A 53 -1.46 -7.15 -6.72
C PHE A 53 -1.88 -5.76 -6.28
N TYR A 54 -1.19 -5.18 -5.31
CA TYR A 54 -1.28 -3.74 -5.05
C TYR A 54 0.09 -3.09 -5.02
N PHE A 55 0.10 -1.81 -5.33
CA PHE A 55 1.25 -0.94 -5.35
C PHE A 55 0.95 0.21 -4.40
N SER A 56 1.92 0.58 -3.58
CA SER A 56 1.81 1.68 -2.63
C SER A 56 3.05 2.55 -2.72
N LEU A 57 2.87 3.87 -2.78
CA LEU A 57 3.97 4.84 -2.83
C LEU A 57 3.71 5.95 -1.81
N PRO A 58 4.63 6.21 -0.86
CA PRO A 58 4.46 7.29 0.10
C PRO A 58 4.50 8.66 -0.61
N LEU A 59 3.51 9.49 -0.31
CA LEU A 59 3.39 10.86 -0.81
C LEU A 59 3.67 11.88 0.28
N ALA A 60 3.19 11.61 1.50
CA ALA A 60 3.27 12.55 2.61
C ALA A 60 3.38 11.85 3.95
N GLU A 61 3.91 12.58 4.93
CA GLU A 61 4.01 12.20 6.33
C GLU A 61 3.35 13.28 7.19
N VAL A 62 2.68 12.85 8.26
CA VAL A 62 2.15 13.70 9.33
C VAL A 62 2.83 13.28 10.62
N TYR A 63 3.31 14.25 11.39
CA TYR A 63 4.04 14.01 12.64
C TYR A 63 3.15 14.32 13.86
N GLU A 64 3.62 13.92 15.04
CA GLU A 64 2.88 14.10 16.30
C GLU A 64 2.63 15.57 16.66
N ASP A 65 3.52 16.48 16.24
CA ASP A 65 3.38 17.93 16.44
C ASP A 65 2.38 18.59 15.47
N GLY A 66 1.75 17.80 14.59
CA GLY A 66 0.82 18.27 13.57
C GLY A 66 1.49 18.86 12.33
N SER A 67 2.82 18.89 12.28
CA SER A 67 3.55 19.23 11.05
C SER A 67 3.37 18.12 10.01
N SER A 68 3.61 18.46 8.74
CA SER A 68 3.54 17.50 7.64
C SER A 68 4.66 17.74 6.64
N TYR A 69 5.13 16.64 6.06
CA TYR A 69 6.06 16.64 4.96
C TYR A 69 5.38 16.07 3.72
N PHE A 70 5.44 16.77 2.60
CA PHE A 70 4.96 16.29 1.31
C PHE A 70 6.16 16.13 0.37
N ASN A 71 6.33 14.95 -0.21
CA ASN A 71 7.38 14.75 -1.19
C ASN A 71 7.01 15.48 -2.50
N ASN A 72 7.86 16.41 -2.92
CA ASN A 72 7.66 17.17 -4.14
C ASN A 72 8.46 16.62 -5.34
N ASP A 73 9.34 15.63 -5.14
CA ASP A 73 10.18 15.04 -6.19
C ASP A 73 9.92 13.53 -6.34
N PHE A 74 9.19 13.17 -7.40
CA PHE A 74 8.86 11.79 -7.74
C PHE A 74 9.75 11.23 -8.86
N GLY A 75 11.06 11.51 -8.78
CA GLY A 75 12.07 10.93 -9.67
C GLY A 75 12.12 9.39 -9.66
N THR A 76 12.81 8.81 -10.64
CA THR A 76 12.94 7.35 -10.78
C THR A 76 13.57 6.70 -9.54
N ASP A 77 14.60 7.32 -8.99
CA ASP A 77 15.28 6.79 -7.80
C ASP A 77 14.36 6.77 -6.57
N PHE A 78 13.51 7.78 -6.43
CA PHE A 78 12.48 7.82 -5.39
C PHE A 78 11.48 6.67 -5.54
N ILE A 79 10.95 6.48 -6.75
CA ILE A 79 10.00 5.40 -7.04
C ILE A 79 10.65 4.04 -6.77
N LEU A 80 11.88 3.80 -7.22
CA LEU A 80 12.55 2.51 -7.02
C LEU A 80 12.86 2.21 -5.54
N SER A 81 13.11 3.24 -4.73
CA SER A 81 13.43 3.07 -3.31
C SER A 81 12.20 2.94 -2.41
N HIS A 82 11.06 3.51 -2.81
CA HIS A 82 9.86 3.63 -1.97
C HIS A 82 8.61 2.91 -2.51
N LEU A 83 8.60 2.49 -3.78
CA LEU A 83 7.50 1.71 -4.33
C LEU A 83 7.41 0.37 -3.62
N ASN A 84 6.32 0.19 -2.90
CA ASN A 84 5.98 -1.04 -2.24
C ASN A 84 5.01 -1.84 -3.13
N VAL A 85 5.19 -3.15 -3.17
CA VAL A 85 4.33 -4.08 -3.91
C VAL A 85 3.80 -5.10 -2.92
N GLY A 86 2.52 -5.44 -2.99
CA GLY A 86 1.92 -6.46 -2.14
C GLY A 86 0.89 -7.29 -2.88
N ILE A 87 0.37 -8.30 -2.18
CA ILE A 87 -0.74 -9.12 -2.65
C ILE A 87 -1.97 -8.80 -1.80
N SER A 88 -3.13 -8.61 -2.43
CA SER A 88 -4.39 -8.43 -1.75
C SER A 88 -5.50 -9.29 -2.34
N LEU A 89 -6.30 -9.88 -1.44
CA LEU A 89 -7.52 -10.59 -1.73
C LEU A 89 -8.71 -9.77 -1.20
N LYS A 90 -9.72 -9.60 -2.06
CA LYS A 90 -10.93 -8.83 -1.74
C LYS A 90 -12.21 -9.65 -1.94
N PRO A 91 -12.47 -10.68 -1.11
CA PRO A 91 -13.71 -11.44 -1.22
C PRO A 91 -14.93 -10.54 -0.99
N LYS A 92 -15.90 -10.61 -1.91
CA LYS A 92 -17.19 -9.89 -1.77
C LYS A 92 -18.04 -10.54 -0.69
N ILE A 93 -18.73 -9.72 0.10
CA ILE A 93 -19.69 -10.20 1.09
C ILE A 93 -21.07 -10.29 0.41
N PRO A 94 -21.76 -11.45 0.41
CA PRO A 94 -22.88 -11.73 -0.51
C PRO A 94 -24.14 -10.84 -0.44
N MET A 95 -24.27 -9.89 0.49
CA MET A 95 -25.55 -9.19 0.74
C MET A 95 -25.48 -7.67 0.91
N ILE A 96 -24.30 -7.04 0.82
CA ILE A 96 -24.11 -5.60 1.05
C ILE A 96 -22.99 -5.13 0.10
N PRO A 97 -22.90 -3.85 -0.31
CA PRO A 97 -21.71 -3.25 -0.94
C PRO A 97 -20.41 -3.33 -0.10
N LEU A 98 -20.24 -4.36 0.72
CA LEU A 98 -19.08 -4.60 1.56
C LEU A 98 -18.19 -5.70 0.96
N TYR A 99 -16.90 -5.56 1.20
CA TYR A 99 -15.91 -6.57 0.92
C TYR A 99 -14.95 -6.67 2.11
N ALA A 100 -14.41 -7.86 2.36
CA ALA A 100 -13.28 -7.98 3.26
C ALA A 100 -11.99 -7.78 2.46
N ARG A 101 -10.94 -7.25 3.09
CA ARG A 101 -9.59 -7.21 2.53
C ARG A 101 -8.66 -8.03 3.39
N LEU A 102 -7.88 -8.86 2.71
CA LEU A 102 -6.65 -9.45 3.24
C LEU A 102 -5.52 -8.96 2.33
N GLY A 103 -4.48 -8.38 2.88
CA GLY A 103 -3.34 -7.85 2.14
C GLY A 103 -2.04 -8.21 2.84
N ALA A 104 -0.98 -8.44 2.09
CA ALA A 104 0.36 -8.59 2.62
C ALA A 104 1.34 -7.80 1.75
N ASP A 105 2.15 -6.96 2.38
CA ASP A 105 3.28 -6.32 1.72
C ASP A 105 4.29 -7.42 1.32
N LEU A 106 4.75 -7.37 0.07
CA LEU A 106 5.81 -8.24 -0.40
C LEU A 106 7.11 -7.44 -0.43
N PRO A 107 8.14 -7.83 0.33
CA PRO A 107 9.46 -7.22 0.24
C PRO A 107 10.19 -7.72 -1.03
N LEU A 108 9.54 -7.67 -2.21
CA LEU A 108 10.03 -8.29 -3.45
C LEU A 108 11.44 -7.85 -3.80
N PHE A 109 11.75 -6.55 -3.64
CA PHE A 109 13.08 -6.05 -3.93
C PHE A 109 14.13 -6.66 -3.00
N ASP A 110 13.96 -6.56 -1.68
CA ASP A 110 14.90 -7.14 -0.72
C ASP A 110 15.00 -8.67 -0.83
N LEU A 111 13.90 -9.34 -1.17
CA LEU A 111 13.86 -10.79 -1.34
C LEU A 111 14.60 -11.22 -2.63
N LEU A 112 14.55 -10.41 -3.69
CA LEU A 112 15.27 -10.66 -4.95
C LEU A 112 16.75 -10.24 -4.90
N THR A 113 17.08 -9.13 -4.23
CA THR A 113 18.44 -8.57 -4.19
C THR A 113 19.26 -9.06 -3.02
N ASN A 114 18.66 -9.12 -1.82
CA ASN A 114 19.34 -9.38 -0.57
C ASN A 114 18.99 -10.77 0.02
N GLN A 115 18.05 -11.51 -0.58
CA GLN A 115 17.50 -12.78 -0.07
C GLN A 115 17.05 -12.72 1.39
N THR A 116 16.70 -11.53 1.87
CA THR A 116 16.24 -11.28 3.23
C THR A 116 14.99 -10.43 3.20
N PHE A 117 14.24 -10.43 4.29
CA PHE A 117 13.17 -9.48 4.52
C PHE A 117 13.37 -8.87 5.90
N SER A 118 13.23 -7.55 5.99
CA SER A 118 13.25 -6.82 7.27
C SER A 118 11.86 -6.77 7.88
N THR A 119 10.82 -6.54 7.07
CA THR A 119 9.45 -6.32 7.54
C THR A 119 8.41 -6.90 6.58
N VAL A 120 7.34 -7.47 7.12
CA VAL A 120 6.14 -7.89 6.39
C VAL A 120 4.91 -7.33 7.10
N ASP A 121 4.14 -6.50 6.40
CA ASP A 121 2.91 -5.92 6.94
C ASP A 121 1.69 -6.69 6.40
N LEU A 122 0.95 -7.33 7.29
CA LEU A 122 -0.32 -8.01 7.00
C LEU A 122 -1.48 -7.06 7.30
N LYS A 123 -2.27 -6.74 6.29
CA LYS A 123 -3.43 -5.84 6.37
C LYS A 123 -4.72 -6.65 6.35
N VAL A 124 -5.56 -6.47 7.35
CA VAL A 124 -6.90 -7.06 7.39
C VAL A 124 -7.92 -5.95 7.60
N GLY A 125 -8.93 -5.87 6.75
CA GLY A 125 -9.94 -4.82 6.89
C GLY A 125 -11.26 -5.13 6.22
N VAL A 126 -12.14 -4.16 6.32
CA VAL A 126 -13.46 -4.16 5.69
C VAL A 126 -13.53 -2.91 4.82
N GLY A 127 -14.03 -3.08 3.61
CA GLY A 127 -14.29 -1.98 2.70
C GLY A 127 -15.72 -1.95 2.24
N PHE A 128 -16.11 -0.77 1.78
CA PHE A 128 -17.41 -0.44 1.23
C PHE A 128 -17.21 0.14 -0.17
N LYS A 129 -17.89 -0.41 -1.18
CA LYS A 129 -17.87 0.09 -2.56
C LYS A 129 -19.27 0.52 -2.98
N PHE A 130 -19.44 1.80 -3.28
CA PHE A 130 -20.67 2.35 -3.86
C PHE A 130 -20.37 3.06 -5.16
N LEU A 131 -20.94 2.56 -6.26
CA LEU A 131 -20.62 2.99 -7.62
C LEU A 131 -19.10 2.92 -7.85
N PHE A 132 -18.48 4.09 -8.09
CA PHE A 132 -17.05 4.25 -8.29
C PHE A 132 -16.30 4.56 -7.01
N LEU A 133 -16.96 4.90 -5.90
CA LEU A 133 -16.30 5.21 -4.64
C LEU A 133 -16.03 3.92 -3.86
N ALA A 134 -14.82 3.79 -3.34
CA ALA A 134 -14.46 2.76 -2.37
C ALA A 134 -13.80 3.38 -1.14
N LEU A 135 -14.24 2.92 0.02
CA LEU A 135 -13.66 3.22 1.32
C LEU A 135 -13.24 1.91 1.97
N GLU A 136 -12.12 1.90 2.68
CA GLU A 136 -11.56 0.71 3.30
C GLU A 136 -10.91 1.08 4.61
N GLY A 137 -11.13 0.30 5.67
CA GLY A 137 -10.49 0.51 6.94
C GLY A 137 -10.15 -0.82 7.59
N GLY A 138 -9.05 -0.85 8.33
CA GLY A 138 -8.62 -2.10 8.95
C GLY A 138 -7.43 -1.97 9.86
N LEU A 139 -6.99 -3.13 10.33
CA LEU A 139 -5.84 -3.32 11.18
C LEU A 139 -4.65 -3.79 10.35
N VAL A 140 -3.46 -3.49 10.86
CA VAL A 140 -2.19 -3.97 10.32
C VAL A 140 -1.50 -4.79 11.40
N ALA A 141 -0.90 -5.91 11.01
CA ALA A 141 0.03 -6.67 11.84
C ALA A 141 1.40 -6.60 11.16
N ARG A 142 2.41 -6.09 11.86
CA ARG A 142 3.77 -6.01 11.35
C ARG A 142 4.60 -7.14 11.90
N PHE A 143 5.25 -7.88 11.01
CA PHE A 143 6.25 -8.87 11.34
C PHE A 143 7.63 -8.31 11.00
N GLU A 144 8.49 -8.13 11.99
CA GLU A 144 9.82 -7.56 11.81
C GLU A 144 10.89 -8.56 12.24
N LYS A 145 11.93 -8.70 11.42
CA LYS A 145 13.11 -9.49 11.77
C LYS A 145 14.09 -8.62 12.55
N LEU A 146 14.32 -8.97 13.81
CA LEU A 146 15.25 -8.27 14.69
C LEU A 146 16.71 -8.58 14.33
N ASN A 147 17.63 -7.72 14.77
CA ASN A 147 19.07 -7.84 14.51
C ASN A 147 19.70 -9.13 15.05
N ASP A 148 19.07 -9.78 16.03
CA ASP A 148 19.48 -11.07 16.59
C ASP A 148 18.93 -12.28 15.80
N GLY A 149 18.19 -12.02 14.72
CA GLY A 149 17.58 -13.03 13.85
C GLY A 149 16.21 -13.53 14.32
N THR A 150 15.71 -13.05 15.46
CA THR A 150 14.36 -13.39 15.95
C THR A 150 13.27 -12.59 15.21
N MET A 151 12.03 -13.07 15.29
CA MET A 151 10.86 -12.42 14.67
C MET A 151 10.05 -11.73 15.76
N SER A 152 9.87 -10.41 15.62
CA SER A 152 8.93 -9.62 16.40
C SER A 152 7.60 -9.49 15.66
N MET A 153 6.50 -9.40 16.40
CA MET A 153 5.17 -9.12 15.87
C MET A 153 4.59 -7.93 16.64
N ASP A 154 4.25 -6.87 15.90
CA ASP A 154 3.50 -5.73 16.43
C ASP A 154 2.07 -5.78 15.91
N PHE A 155 1.10 -5.76 16.84
CA PHE A 155 -0.32 -5.87 16.55
C PHE A 155 -1.15 -5.08 17.58
N GLY A 156 -2.27 -4.52 17.13
CA GLY A 156 -3.28 -3.91 17.99
C GLY A 156 -3.30 -2.38 18.00
N ASN A 157 -2.18 -1.73 17.67
CA ASN A 157 -2.11 -0.26 17.57
C ASN A 157 -1.93 0.24 16.13
N LEU A 158 -1.90 -0.67 15.15
CA LEU A 158 -1.62 -0.34 13.77
C LEU A 158 -2.90 -0.45 12.93
N PHE A 159 -3.20 0.60 12.19
CA PHE A 159 -4.41 0.74 11.39
C PHE A 159 -4.12 1.43 10.06
N TYR A 160 -4.99 1.17 9.10
CA TYR A 160 -4.99 1.87 7.83
C TYR A 160 -6.41 2.29 7.45
N PHE A 161 -6.49 3.36 6.69
CA PHE A 161 -7.70 3.82 6.04
C PHE A 161 -7.39 4.17 4.59
N ALA A 162 -8.15 3.65 3.64
CA ALA A 162 -8.01 3.96 2.24
C ALA A 162 -9.31 4.48 1.65
N ALA A 163 -9.20 5.50 0.79
CA ALA A 163 -10.32 6.08 0.07
C ALA A 163 -9.90 6.32 -1.39
N GLY A 164 -10.76 5.96 -2.33
CA GLY A 164 -10.41 6.04 -3.74
C GLY A 164 -11.53 5.64 -4.68
N ALA A 165 -11.16 5.56 -5.94
CA ALA A 165 -12.03 5.05 -6.99
C ALA A 165 -11.84 3.54 -7.15
N ALA A 166 -12.91 2.77 -7.31
CA ALA A 166 -12.87 1.34 -7.60
C ALA A 166 -13.76 0.95 -8.78
N PHE A 167 -13.25 0.13 -9.68
CA PHE A 167 -13.92 -0.31 -10.90
C PHE A 167 -14.04 -1.84 -10.92
#